data_AF-Q8VWD2-F1
#
_entry.id   AF-Q8VWD2-F1
#
_cell.length_a   1.000
_cell.length_b   1.000
_cell.length_c   1.000
_cell.angle_alpha   90.00
_cell.angle_beta   90.00
_cell.angle_gamma   90.00
#
_symmetry.space_group_name_H-M   'P 1'
#
loop_
_entity.id
_entity.type
_entity.pdbx_description
1 polymer ?
#
loop_
_entity_poly.entity_id
_entity_poly.type
_entity_poly.pdbx_seq_one_letter_code
_entity_poly.pdbx_strand_id
1 'polypeptide(L)'
;MTAETVTPATAPAANVRPPLSPTAARHLATVERIAYGAAGLTAAIGPSTDLWQLHAAALGTGAGALWRLWTRTRDREEGFGGRLLTSCYKAVPVLGLSTAYGVALAVPGTAWWEVAASVAVATASAVAVPLTRSRGLRRAAENLPAVVAEQAPAEEPEQDGYEGDVARHWAASPATGTTRLAHVRQYHPGRPDFEAVILAQPGEAVPGSLDRRAVAAVYDVPEEAVRLAPVPGHGPGRIAVCVAPVELLARQQHQEPGDQLAALWDAKVSAPKASPRAWSWSTTASRRTAS
;
A
#
# COMPACT_ATOMS: atom_id res chain seq x y z
N MET A 1 -28.07 -13.64 52.85
CA MET A 1 -26.87 -13.46 52.02
C MET A 1 -27.33 -13.20 50.60
N THR A 2 -27.49 -11.93 50.24
CA THR A 2 -27.87 -11.49 48.90
C THR A 2 -26.61 -11.43 48.03
N ALA A 3 -26.58 -12.23 46.96
CA ALA A 3 -25.49 -12.23 46.00
C ALA A 3 -25.55 -10.93 45.18
N GLU A 4 -24.63 -10.02 45.45
CA GLU A 4 -24.41 -8.83 44.65
C GLU A 4 -23.87 -9.25 43.27
N THR A 5 -24.68 -9.06 42.24
CA THR A 5 -24.28 -9.34 40.85
C THR A 5 -23.39 -8.19 40.41
N VAL A 6 -22.07 -8.39 40.48
CA VAL A 6 -21.09 -7.42 39.98
C VAL A 6 -21.15 -7.44 38.45
N THR A 7 -21.86 -6.48 37.87
CA THR A 7 -21.84 -6.22 36.43
C THR A 7 -20.42 -5.79 36.04
N PRO A 8 -19.69 -6.53 35.19
CA PRO A 8 -18.36 -6.12 34.77
C PRO A 8 -18.47 -4.80 34.00
N ALA A 9 -17.80 -3.77 34.50
CA ALA A 9 -17.71 -2.49 33.84
C ALA A 9 -17.07 -2.69 32.45
N THR A 10 -17.86 -2.55 31.40
CA THR A 10 -17.39 -2.49 30.01
C THR A 10 -16.43 -1.31 29.90
N ALA A 11 -15.12 -1.60 29.91
CA ALA A 11 -14.10 -0.60 29.65
C ALA A 11 -14.40 0.09 28.30
N PRO A 12 -14.35 1.43 28.23
CA PRO A 12 -14.60 2.15 26.98
C PRO A 12 -13.61 1.64 25.94
N ALA A 13 -14.14 1.17 24.80
CA ALA A 13 -13.34 0.71 23.68
C ALA A 13 -12.34 1.82 23.33
N ALA A 14 -11.06 1.57 23.62
CA ALA A 14 -10.00 2.49 23.26
C ALA A 14 -10.12 2.72 21.75
N ASN A 15 -10.13 3.98 21.31
CA ASN A 15 -10.12 4.34 19.90
C ASN A 15 -8.81 3.87 19.27
N VAL A 16 -8.75 2.59 18.91
CA VAL A 16 -7.61 1.99 18.22
C VAL A 16 -7.66 2.52 16.79
N ARG A 17 -6.81 3.51 16.51
CA ARG A 17 -6.62 3.98 15.14
C ARG A 17 -6.09 2.82 14.30
N PRO A 18 -6.61 2.59 13.09
CA PRO A 18 -6.12 1.52 12.23
C PRO A 18 -4.63 1.71 11.95
N PRO A 19 -3.84 0.61 11.91
CA PRO A 19 -2.44 0.69 11.58
C PRO A 19 -2.25 1.28 10.17
N LEU A 20 -1.18 2.07 9.99
CA LEU A 20 -0.82 2.63 8.69
C LEU A 20 -0.44 1.50 7.73
N SER A 21 -0.90 1.57 6.48
CA SER A 21 -0.47 0.62 5.45
C SER A 21 1.05 0.75 5.17
N PRO A 22 1.72 -0.34 4.76
CA PRO A 22 3.15 -0.31 4.44
C PRO A 22 3.51 0.76 3.40
N THR A 23 2.64 0.96 2.40
CA THR A 23 2.80 1.97 1.35
C THR A 23 2.70 3.39 1.91
N ALA A 24 1.74 3.65 2.80
CA ALA A 24 1.61 4.94 3.47
C ALA A 24 2.82 5.24 4.38
N ALA A 25 3.33 4.22 5.09
CA ALA A 25 4.53 4.35 5.92
C ALA A 25 5.79 4.68 5.09
N ARG A 26 5.96 4.03 3.93
CA ARG A 26 7.06 4.33 2.98
C ARG A 26 6.92 5.74 2.41
N HIS A 27 5.72 6.14 1.98
CA HIS A 27 5.48 7.47 1.46
C HIS A 27 5.79 8.57 2.50
N LEU A 28 5.33 8.39 3.74
CA LEU A 28 5.67 9.31 4.85
C LEU A 28 7.18 9.35 5.12
N ALA A 29 7.90 8.23 4.97
CA ALA A 29 9.36 8.20 5.04
C ALA A 29 10.04 9.06 3.98
N THR A 30 9.59 8.93 2.75
CA THR A 30 10.15 9.70 1.64
C THR A 30 9.85 11.19 1.81
N VAL A 31 8.61 11.54 2.15
CA VAL A 31 8.21 12.94 2.41
C VAL A 31 9.03 13.54 3.56
N GLU A 32 9.22 12.80 4.65
CA GLU A 32 10.01 13.27 5.78
C GLU A 32 11.49 13.49 5.40
N ARG A 33 12.09 12.57 4.62
CA ARG A 33 13.47 12.73 4.13
C ARG A 33 13.62 13.93 3.21
N ILE A 34 12.68 14.13 2.28
CA ILE A 34 12.67 15.28 1.37
C ILE A 34 12.52 16.57 2.17
N ALA A 35 11.60 16.61 3.14
CA ALA A 35 11.38 17.77 3.99
C ALA A 35 12.63 18.13 4.81
N TYR A 36 13.32 17.16 5.41
CA TYR A 36 14.58 17.43 6.13
C TYR A 36 15.71 17.84 5.20
N GLY A 37 15.83 17.22 4.02
CA GLY A 37 16.83 17.60 3.03
C GLY A 37 16.63 19.03 2.53
N ALA A 38 15.39 19.40 2.21
CA ALA A 38 15.02 20.75 1.81
C ALA A 38 15.26 21.76 2.94
N ALA A 39 14.88 21.43 4.18
CA ALA A 39 15.14 22.29 5.34
C ALA A 39 16.64 22.51 5.58
N GLY A 40 17.46 21.46 5.44
CA GLY A 40 18.91 21.55 5.56
C GLY A 40 19.55 22.42 4.46
N LEU A 41 19.10 22.26 3.22
CA LEU A 41 19.57 23.08 2.09
C LEU A 41 19.19 24.56 2.28
N THR A 42 17.95 24.82 2.67
CA THR A 42 17.47 26.16 3.01
C THR A 42 18.27 26.76 4.16
N ALA A 43 18.62 25.97 5.17
CA ALA A 43 19.40 26.46 6.29
C ALA A 43 20.86 26.79 5.91
N ALA A 44 21.43 26.04 4.96
CA ALA A 44 22.81 26.25 4.50
C ALA A 44 22.96 27.43 3.53
N ILE A 45 22.02 27.59 2.61
CA ILE A 45 22.08 28.63 1.56
C ILE A 45 21.31 29.88 1.98
N GLY A 46 20.23 29.73 2.73
CA GLY A 46 19.32 30.82 3.04
C GLY A 46 19.94 32.04 3.73
N PRO A 47 20.91 31.92 4.65
CA PRO A 47 21.53 33.09 5.27
C PRO A 47 22.29 34.00 4.27
N SER A 48 22.74 33.46 3.14
CA SER A 48 23.42 34.24 2.09
C SER A 48 22.47 34.82 1.04
N THR A 49 21.18 34.47 1.11
CA THR A 49 20.15 35.06 0.23
C THR A 49 19.52 36.26 0.91
N ASP A 50 19.33 37.36 0.18
CA ASP A 50 18.66 38.58 0.68
C ASP A 50 17.11 38.46 0.62
N LEU A 51 16.60 37.26 0.88
CA LEU A 51 15.18 36.95 0.79
C LEU A 51 14.58 36.96 2.21
N TRP A 52 14.07 38.12 2.63
CA TRP A 52 13.53 38.32 3.97
C TRP A 52 12.42 37.31 4.36
N GLN A 53 11.64 36.85 3.39
CA GLN A 53 10.60 35.84 3.60
C GLN A 53 11.18 34.51 4.09
N LEU A 54 12.37 34.15 3.60
CA LEU A 54 13.08 32.94 4.00
C LEU A 54 13.54 33.04 5.46
N HIS A 55 14.07 34.20 5.87
CA HIS A 55 14.45 34.43 7.27
C HIS A 55 13.24 34.41 8.20
N ALA A 56 12.14 35.07 7.81
CA ALA A 56 10.89 35.07 8.56
C ALA A 56 10.31 33.65 8.71
N ALA A 57 10.36 32.84 7.65
CA ALA A 57 9.91 31.45 7.69
C ALA A 57 10.79 30.58 8.60
N ALA A 58 12.12 30.71 8.52
CA ALA A 58 13.05 29.97 9.36
C ALA A 58 12.90 30.31 10.85
N LEU A 59 12.87 31.60 11.19
CA LEU A 59 12.66 32.05 12.58
C LEU A 59 11.26 31.69 13.08
N GLY A 60 10.24 31.83 12.23
CA GLY A 60 8.85 31.49 12.55
C GLY A 60 8.65 30.00 12.84
N THR A 61 9.29 29.12 12.07
CA THR A 61 9.25 27.67 12.31
C THR A 61 9.95 27.27 13.61
N GLY A 62 11.10 27.87 13.91
CA GLY A 62 11.78 27.72 15.20
C GLY A 62 10.92 28.17 16.38
N ALA A 63 10.34 29.38 16.30
CA ALA A 63 9.45 29.92 17.33
C ALA A 63 8.19 29.06 17.53
N GLY A 64 7.58 28.57 16.45
CA GLY A 64 6.44 27.67 16.50
C GLY A 64 6.76 26.32 17.14
N ALA A 65 7.93 25.75 16.85
CA ALA A 65 8.40 24.52 17.48
C ALA A 65 8.63 24.71 18.98
N LEU A 66 9.26 25.83 19.38
CA LEU A 66 9.48 26.18 20.78
C LEU A 66 8.16 26.40 21.52
N TRP A 67 7.24 27.16 20.93
CA TRP A 67 5.91 27.40 21.48
C TRP A 67 5.14 26.09 21.70
N ARG A 68 5.16 25.20 20.71
CA ARG A 68 4.52 23.89 20.81
C ARG A 68 5.15 22.99 21.87
N LEU A 69 6.47 23.07 22.04
CA LEU A 69 7.16 22.37 23.12
C LEU A 69 6.74 22.93 24.48
N TRP A 70 6.68 24.26 24.59
CA TRP A 70 6.27 24.98 25.79
C TRP A 70 4.84 24.65 26.21
N THR A 71 3.87 24.64 25.30
CA THR A 71 2.48 24.28 25.64
C THR A 71 2.40 22.85 26.19
N ARG A 72 3.16 21.92 25.61
CA ARG A 72 3.23 20.54 26.11
C ARG A 72 3.97 20.35 27.43
N THR A 73 4.87 21.26 27.80
CA THR A 73 5.46 21.27 29.15
C THR A 73 4.51 21.80 30.21
N ARG A 74 3.52 22.61 29.81
CA ARG A 74 2.53 23.20 30.71
C ARG A 74 1.39 22.26 31.07
N ASP A 75 1.01 21.36 30.17
CA ASP A 75 0.04 20.31 30.43
C ASP A 75 0.66 19.26 31.38
N ARG A 76 0.55 19.52 32.70
CA ARG A 76 1.15 18.72 33.78
C ARG A 76 0.40 17.43 34.12
N GLU A 77 -0.67 17.10 33.41
CA GLU A 77 -1.49 15.93 33.75
C GLU A 77 -0.85 14.61 33.30
N GLU A 78 -0.92 13.65 34.21
CA GLU A 78 -0.49 12.25 34.23
C GLU A 78 0.05 11.68 32.89
N GLY A 79 1.37 11.49 32.82
CA GLY A 79 2.07 10.97 31.63
C GLY A 79 3.31 11.76 31.19
N PHE A 80 3.75 12.70 32.03
CA PHE A 80 4.77 13.72 31.77
C PHE A 80 6.07 13.19 31.13
N GLY A 81 6.59 12.04 31.57
CA GLY A 81 7.91 11.57 31.12
C GLY A 81 7.98 11.14 29.64
N GLY A 82 7.01 10.36 29.17
CA GLY A 82 7.10 9.76 27.82
C GLY A 82 6.74 10.72 26.69
N ARG A 83 5.66 11.50 26.86
CA ARG A 83 5.15 12.41 25.82
C ARG A 83 6.02 13.66 25.68
N LEU A 84 6.53 14.19 26.79
CA LEU A 84 7.42 15.35 26.77
C LEU A 84 8.75 14.99 26.11
N LEU A 85 9.38 13.88 26.51
CA LEU A 85 10.63 13.42 25.93
C LEU A 85 10.50 13.22 24.40
N THR A 86 9.41 12.60 23.95
CA THR A 86 9.13 12.44 22.52
C THR A 86 8.95 13.78 21.81
N SER A 87 8.34 14.76 22.47
CA SER A 87 8.16 16.12 21.92
C SER A 87 9.49 16.88 21.85
N CYS A 88 10.35 16.75 22.87
CA CYS A 88 11.71 17.30 22.86
C CYS A 88 12.50 16.72 21.68
N TYR A 89 12.54 15.39 21.53
CA TYR A 89 13.26 14.75 20.42
C TYR A 89 12.78 15.21 19.04
N LYS A 90 11.47 15.47 18.88
CA LYS A 90 10.91 15.99 17.62
C LYS A 90 11.22 17.47 17.39
N ALA A 91 11.38 18.26 18.45
CA ALA A 91 11.67 19.69 18.36
C ALA A 91 13.15 19.98 18.13
N VAL A 92 14.07 19.13 18.63
CA VAL A 92 15.53 19.31 18.52
C VAL A 92 16.00 19.65 17.09
N PRO A 93 15.66 18.91 16.02
CA PRO A 93 16.17 19.22 14.69
C PRO A 93 15.67 20.58 14.17
N VAL A 94 14.40 20.93 14.44
CA VAL A 94 13.82 22.22 14.01
C VAL A 94 14.45 23.38 14.76
N LEU A 95 14.61 23.26 16.09
CA LEU A 95 15.25 24.27 16.92
C LEU A 95 16.73 24.41 16.58
N GLY A 96 17.43 23.29 16.36
CA GLY A 96 18.84 23.27 15.98
C GLY A 96 19.07 23.99 14.65
N LEU A 97 18.28 23.67 13.61
CA LEU A 97 18.35 24.35 12.31
C LEU A 97 18.01 25.83 12.41
N SER A 98 16.94 26.19 13.12
CA SER A 98 16.52 27.60 13.27
C SER A 98 17.54 28.42 14.05
N THR A 99 18.18 27.81 15.06
CA THR A 99 19.22 28.47 15.86
C THR A 99 20.49 28.64 15.04
N ALA A 100 20.94 27.60 14.33
CA ALA A 100 22.10 27.69 13.43
C ALA A 100 21.90 28.77 12.36
N TYR A 101 20.70 28.81 11.77
CA TYR A 101 20.32 29.84 10.80
C TYR A 101 20.34 31.25 11.40
N GLY A 102 19.76 31.44 12.59
CA GLY A 102 19.75 32.73 13.29
C GLY A 102 21.15 33.20 13.68
N VAL A 103 22.03 32.28 14.09
CA VAL A 103 23.44 32.59 14.38
C VAL A 103 24.17 33.04 13.11
N ALA A 104 23.96 32.36 11.99
CA ALA A 104 24.55 32.74 10.70
C ALA A 104 24.09 34.12 10.20
N LEU A 105 22.90 34.58 10.59
CA LEU A 105 22.43 35.95 10.30
C LEU A 105 23.04 37.01 11.22
N ALA A 106 23.40 36.64 12.46
CA ALA A 106 23.85 37.58 13.47
C ALA A 106 25.36 37.87 13.40
N VAL A 107 26.15 36.98 12.80
CA VAL A 107 27.61 37.11 12.69
C VAL A 107 27.96 37.63 11.28
N PRO A 108 28.47 38.87 11.14
CA PRO A 108 28.89 39.38 9.85
C PRO A 108 30.19 38.70 9.40
N GLY A 109 30.18 38.14 8.18
CA GLY A 109 31.32 37.49 7.55
C GLY A 109 31.16 35.97 7.51
N THR A 110 31.13 35.38 6.31
CA THR A 110 30.93 33.95 6.10
C THR A 110 32.16 33.15 6.49
N ALA A 111 32.25 32.79 7.77
CA ALA A 111 33.28 31.89 8.21
C ALA A 111 32.95 30.46 7.74
N TRP A 112 33.95 29.74 7.21
CA TRP A 112 33.78 28.39 6.65
C TRP A 112 33.10 27.39 7.62
N TRP A 113 33.20 27.65 8.93
CA TRP A 113 32.56 26.84 9.95
C TRP A 113 31.04 26.97 9.98
N GLU A 114 30.43 28.03 9.44
CA GLU A 114 28.97 28.21 9.39
C GLU A 114 28.33 27.22 8.39
N VAL A 115 29.00 26.99 7.26
CA VAL A 115 28.66 25.94 6.29
C VAL A 115 28.89 24.56 6.92
N ALA A 116 30.04 24.36 7.57
CA ALA A 116 30.37 23.10 8.22
C ALA A 116 29.41 22.75 9.37
N ALA A 117 28.96 23.74 10.16
CA ALA A 117 28.01 23.56 11.26
C ALA A 117 26.63 23.20 10.73
N SER A 118 26.17 23.88 9.67
CA SER A 118 24.89 23.59 9.02
C SER A 118 24.88 22.17 8.42
N VAL A 119 25.96 21.80 7.73
CA VAL A 119 26.16 20.43 7.21
C VAL A 119 26.23 19.43 8.35
N ALA A 120 26.98 19.69 9.42
CA ALA A 120 27.08 18.79 10.56
C ALA A 120 25.73 18.56 11.26
N VAL A 121 24.93 19.62 11.47
CA VAL A 121 23.59 19.52 12.06
C VAL A 121 22.63 18.77 11.13
N ALA A 122 22.66 19.04 9.82
CA ALA A 122 21.85 18.31 8.85
C ALA A 122 22.23 16.83 8.78
N THR A 123 23.52 16.52 8.80
CA THR A 123 24.05 15.14 8.76
C THR A 123 23.71 14.41 10.06
N ALA A 124 23.92 15.04 11.22
CA ALA A 124 23.55 14.50 12.51
C ALA A 124 22.03 14.25 12.61
N SER A 125 21.22 15.16 12.08
CA SER A 125 19.76 15.00 12.03
C SER A 125 19.36 13.83 11.11
N ALA A 126 19.96 13.72 9.93
CA ALA A 126 19.71 12.62 9.00
C ALA A 126 20.10 11.24 9.59
N VAL A 127 21.19 11.17 10.34
CA VAL A 127 21.66 9.96 11.04
C VAL A 127 20.80 9.65 12.28
N ALA A 128 20.24 10.67 12.95
CA ALA A 128 19.37 10.50 14.11
C ALA A 128 17.91 10.13 13.75
N VAL A 129 17.45 10.43 12.54
CA VAL A 129 16.09 10.09 12.05
C VAL A 129 15.80 8.57 12.14
N PRO A 130 16.68 7.66 11.71
CA PRO A 130 16.51 6.21 11.92
C PRO A 130 16.38 5.80 13.38
N LEU A 131 17.19 6.39 14.27
CA LEU A 131 17.23 6.07 15.71
C LEU A 131 15.98 6.55 16.46
N THR A 132 15.36 7.64 15.99
CA THR A 132 14.11 8.17 16.57
C THR A 132 12.87 7.48 16.00
N ARG A 133 12.91 7.02 14.75
CA ARG A 133 11.87 6.19 14.12
C ARG A 133 11.79 4.78 14.69
N SER A 134 12.93 4.16 14.99
CA SER A 134 12.98 2.77 15.46
C SER A 134 12.20 2.58 16.76
N ARG A 135 12.19 3.55 17.69
CA ARG A 135 11.42 3.43 18.96
C ARG A 135 9.91 3.58 18.79
N GLY A 136 9.45 4.39 17.83
CA GLY A 136 8.02 4.56 17.54
C GLY A 136 7.44 3.39 16.74
N LEU A 137 8.20 2.88 15.77
CA LEU A 137 7.83 1.70 14.99
C LEU A 137 8.00 0.41 15.80
N ARG A 138 9.01 0.32 16.66
CA ARG A 138 9.19 -0.81 17.59
C ARG A 138 8.05 -0.89 18.60
N ARG A 139 7.56 0.22 19.16
CA ARG A 139 6.33 0.21 19.97
C ARG A 139 5.08 -0.09 19.16
N ALA A 140 5.00 0.33 17.92
CA ALA A 140 3.88 -0.05 17.04
C ALA A 140 3.92 -1.55 16.70
N ALA A 141 5.12 -2.13 16.58
CA ALA A 141 5.34 -3.55 16.34
C ALA A 141 5.18 -4.41 17.61
N GLU A 142 5.63 -3.93 18.76
CA GLU A 142 5.50 -4.58 20.08
C GLU A 142 4.06 -4.52 20.61
N ASN A 143 3.24 -3.56 20.16
CA ASN A 143 1.81 -3.47 20.48
C ASN A 143 0.89 -4.09 19.41
N LEU A 144 1.45 -4.78 18.40
CA LEU A 144 0.63 -5.67 17.58
C LEU A 144 0.15 -6.81 18.49
N PRO A 145 -1.14 -7.19 18.47
CA PRO A 145 -1.60 -8.35 19.21
C PRO A 145 -0.72 -9.54 18.81
N ALA A 146 -0.17 -10.25 19.79
CA ALA A 146 0.80 -11.34 19.64
C ALA A 146 0.29 -12.56 18.83
N VAL A 147 -0.83 -12.42 18.12
CA VAL A 147 -1.41 -13.41 17.21
C VAL A 147 -0.74 -13.36 15.82
N VAL A 148 0.11 -12.37 15.53
CA VAL A 148 0.81 -12.22 14.22
C VAL A 148 2.33 -12.46 14.32
N ALA A 149 2.84 -12.84 15.48
CA ALA A 149 4.28 -13.13 15.66
C ALA A 149 4.72 -14.49 15.10
N GLU A 150 3.81 -15.28 14.53
CA GLU A 150 4.11 -16.59 13.93
C GLU A 150 3.66 -16.65 12.46
N GLN A 151 4.08 -15.67 11.67
CA GLN A 151 4.27 -15.78 10.22
C GLN A 151 5.00 -14.51 9.78
N ALA A 152 6.30 -14.48 10.08
CA ALA A 152 7.20 -13.79 9.17
C ALA A 152 6.83 -14.28 7.75
N PRO A 153 6.59 -13.39 6.77
CA PRO A 153 6.57 -13.86 5.40
C PRO A 153 7.92 -14.54 5.23
N ALA A 154 7.91 -15.87 5.07
CA ALA A 154 9.04 -16.52 4.47
C ALA A 154 9.31 -15.68 3.22
N GLU A 155 10.51 -15.10 3.14
CA GLU A 155 11.05 -14.69 1.86
C GLU A 155 10.85 -15.92 0.98
N GLU A 156 9.79 -15.89 0.16
CA GLU A 156 9.57 -16.93 -0.83
C GLU A 156 10.86 -16.86 -1.65
N PRO A 157 11.66 -17.94 -1.65
CA PRO A 157 12.93 -17.93 -2.35
C PRO A 157 12.63 -17.45 -3.75
N GLU A 158 13.46 -16.56 -4.28
CA GLU A 158 13.36 -16.11 -5.67
C GLU A 158 13.30 -17.38 -6.54
N GLN A 159 12.09 -17.78 -6.93
CA GLN A 159 11.85 -19.05 -7.58
C GLN A 159 12.27 -18.86 -9.02
N ASP A 160 13.55 -19.07 -9.30
CA ASP A 160 14.07 -19.07 -10.66
C ASP A 160 13.39 -20.20 -11.44
N GLY A 161 12.58 -19.83 -12.44
CA GLY A 161 11.90 -20.77 -13.33
C GLY A 161 10.44 -20.43 -13.60
N TYR A 162 9.76 -21.39 -14.23
CA TYR A 162 8.39 -21.25 -14.70
C TYR A 162 7.40 -20.86 -13.59
N GLU A 163 7.54 -21.44 -12.39
CA GLU A 163 6.68 -21.13 -11.24
C GLU A 163 6.78 -19.66 -10.82
N GLY A 164 8.00 -19.12 -10.77
CA GLY A 164 8.25 -17.72 -10.45
C GLY A 164 7.72 -16.77 -11.52
N ASP A 165 7.84 -17.12 -12.80
CA ASP A 165 7.30 -16.29 -13.89
C ASP A 165 5.76 -16.25 -13.90
N VAL A 166 5.11 -17.37 -13.57
CA VAL A 166 3.65 -17.46 -13.40
C VAL A 166 3.20 -16.63 -12.19
N ALA A 167 3.86 -16.80 -11.04
CA ALA A 167 3.57 -16.02 -9.83
C ALA A 167 3.80 -14.51 -10.04
N ARG A 168 4.84 -14.14 -10.81
CA ARG A 168 5.14 -12.75 -11.15
C ARG A 168 4.08 -12.13 -12.05
N HIS A 169 3.62 -12.86 -13.08
CA HIS A 169 2.49 -12.40 -13.92
C HIS A 169 1.22 -12.19 -13.09
N TRP A 170 0.94 -13.10 -12.16
CA TRP A 170 -0.19 -12.96 -11.24
C TRP A 170 -0.09 -11.71 -10.37
N ALA A 171 1.07 -11.49 -9.74
CA ALA A 171 1.30 -10.36 -8.85
C ALA A 171 1.33 -9.01 -9.59
N ALA A 172 1.69 -9.00 -10.88
CA ALA A 172 1.71 -7.80 -11.70
C ALA A 172 0.30 -7.36 -12.15
N SER A 173 -0.68 -8.26 -12.16
CA SER A 173 -2.02 -7.94 -12.64
C SER A 173 -2.87 -7.22 -11.59
N PRO A 174 -3.45 -6.05 -11.90
CA PRO A 174 -4.31 -5.34 -10.95
C PRO A 174 -5.63 -6.07 -10.65
N ALA A 175 -6.03 -7.02 -11.50
CA ALA A 175 -7.27 -7.79 -11.32
C ALA A 175 -7.18 -8.78 -10.15
N THR A 176 -5.98 -9.15 -9.69
CA THR A 176 -5.76 -10.17 -8.67
C THR A 176 -5.83 -9.61 -7.24
N GLY A 177 -5.77 -8.27 -7.08
CA GLY A 177 -5.93 -7.59 -5.81
C GLY A 177 -4.89 -7.99 -4.77
N THR A 178 -5.34 -8.55 -3.64
CA THR A 178 -4.49 -9.02 -2.54
C THR A 178 -4.24 -10.53 -2.56
N THR A 179 -4.69 -11.24 -3.60
CA THR A 179 -4.52 -12.69 -3.71
C THR A 179 -3.14 -13.07 -4.21
N ARG A 180 -2.68 -14.27 -3.85
CA ARG A 180 -1.43 -14.85 -4.35
C ARG A 180 -1.65 -16.25 -4.91
N LEU A 181 -0.75 -16.70 -5.78
CA LEU A 181 -0.70 -18.09 -6.22
C LEU A 181 0.27 -18.89 -5.36
N ALA A 182 -0.13 -20.11 -5.04
CA ALA A 182 0.69 -21.10 -4.36
C ALA A 182 0.58 -22.46 -5.06
N HIS A 183 1.54 -23.34 -4.79
CA HIS A 183 1.57 -24.70 -5.33
C HIS A 183 1.45 -24.73 -6.87
N VAL A 184 2.15 -23.82 -7.54
CA VAL A 184 2.18 -23.79 -9.01
C VAL A 184 2.88 -25.06 -9.48
N ARG A 185 2.22 -25.84 -10.32
CA ARG A 185 2.77 -27.05 -10.93
C ARG A 185 2.48 -27.05 -12.41
N GLN A 186 3.54 -27.12 -13.21
CA GLN A 186 3.45 -27.25 -14.65
C GLN A 186 3.09 -28.70 -15.02
N TYR A 187 2.12 -28.91 -15.91
CA TYR A 187 1.74 -30.26 -16.35
C TYR A 187 2.82 -30.89 -17.22
N HIS A 188 3.37 -30.12 -18.15
CA HIS A 188 4.39 -30.55 -19.09
C HIS A 188 5.48 -29.48 -19.22
N PRO A 189 6.76 -29.84 -19.02
CA PRO A 189 7.86 -28.91 -19.24
C PRO A 189 7.80 -28.29 -20.65
N GLY A 190 7.90 -26.96 -20.71
CA GLY A 190 7.86 -26.21 -21.97
C GLY A 190 6.47 -25.94 -22.55
N ARG A 191 5.39 -26.31 -21.85
CA ARG A 191 4.01 -25.92 -22.21
C ARG A 191 3.43 -24.94 -21.20
N PRO A 192 2.54 -24.02 -21.62
CA PRO A 192 1.93 -23.03 -20.72
C PRO A 192 0.83 -23.62 -19.81
N ASP A 193 0.64 -24.95 -19.79
CA ASP A 193 -0.41 -25.58 -18.98
C ASP A 193 0.07 -25.76 -17.53
N PHE A 194 -0.71 -25.30 -16.56
CA PHE A 194 -0.38 -25.41 -15.13
C PHE A 194 -1.61 -25.54 -14.23
N GLU A 195 -1.38 -26.07 -13.03
CA GLU A 195 -2.30 -26.03 -11.89
C GLU A 195 -1.69 -25.21 -10.77
N ALA A 196 -2.54 -24.50 -10.02
CA ALA A 196 -2.14 -23.74 -8.85
C ALA A 196 -3.32 -23.57 -7.88
N VAL A 197 -3.04 -23.01 -6.72
CA VAL A 197 -4.06 -22.61 -5.74
C VAL A 197 -3.97 -21.11 -5.51
N ILE A 198 -5.08 -20.42 -5.75
CA ILE A 198 -5.25 -19.02 -5.42
C ILE A 198 -5.56 -18.92 -3.93
N LEU A 199 -4.76 -18.13 -3.21
CA LEU A 199 -4.90 -17.88 -1.79
C LEU A 199 -5.27 -16.41 -1.55
N ALA A 200 -6.35 -16.18 -0.81
CA ALA A 200 -6.65 -14.87 -0.22
C ALA A 200 -5.77 -14.63 1.02
N GLN A 201 -5.82 -13.40 1.56
CA GLN A 201 -5.20 -13.15 2.86
C GLN A 201 -5.88 -13.97 3.96
N PRO A 202 -5.16 -14.36 5.03
CA PRO A 202 -5.75 -15.08 6.14
C PRO A 202 -6.98 -14.35 6.71
N GLY A 203 -8.10 -15.07 6.80
CA GLY A 203 -9.38 -14.51 7.26
C GLY A 203 -10.24 -13.87 6.18
N GLU A 204 -9.73 -13.74 4.94
CA GLU A 204 -10.48 -13.23 3.80
C GLU A 204 -10.92 -14.37 2.87
N ALA A 205 -12.04 -14.14 2.16
CA ALA A 205 -12.46 -14.98 1.04
C ALA A 205 -11.76 -14.53 -0.24
N VAL A 206 -11.57 -15.44 -1.20
CA VAL A 206 -11.15 -15.03 -2.55
C VAL A 206 -12.22 -14.11 -3.12
N PRO A 207 -11.86 -12.92 -3.65
CA PRO A 207 -12.84 -11.97 -4.17
C PRO A 207 -13.72 -12.62 -5.24
N GLY A 208 -15.05 -12.46 -5.14
CA GLY A 208 -15.98 -13.01 -6.14
C GLY A 208 -15.82 -12.41 -7.54
N SER A 209 -15.12 -11.27 -7.65
CA SER A 209 -14.73 -10.67 -8.94
C SER A 209 -13.62 -11.45 -9.64
N LEU A 210 -12.93 -12.35 -8.94
CA LEU A 210 -11.87 -13.19 -9.47
C LEU A 210 -12.47 -14.43 -10.14
N ASP A 211 -13.14 -14.22 -11.28
CA ASP A 211 -13.78 -15.25 -12.07
C ASP A 211 -12.83 -15.82 -13.16
N ARG A 212 -13.35 -16.76 -13.98
CA ARG A 212 -12.55 -17.36 -15.06
C ARG A 212 -12.03 -16.32 -16.04
N ARG A 213 -12.82 -15.26 -16.30
CA ARG A 213 -12.48 -14.19 -17.23
C ARG A 213 -11.33 -13.34 -16.70
N ALA A 214 -11.33 -13.03 -15.41
CA ALA A 214 -10.23 -12.32 -14.75
C ALA A 214 -8.93 -13.13 -14.86
N VAL A 215 -8.96 -14.42 -14.55
CA VAL A 215 -7.78 -15.30 -14.65
C VAL A 215 -7.31 -15.46 -16.10
N ALA A 216 -8.24 -15.62 -17.05
CA ALA A 216 -7.94 -15.70 -18.48
C ALA A 216 -7.23 -14.42 -18.97
N ALA A 217 -7.67 -13.25 -18.50
CA ALA A 217 -7.04 -11.97 -18.83
C ALA A 217 -5.64 -11.80 -18.23
N VAL A 218 -5.35 -12.42 -17.07
CA VAL A 218 -4.00 -12.37 -16.46
C VAL A 218 -2.96 -13.07 -17.34
N TYR A 219 -3.33 -14.18 -17.96
CA TYR A 219 -2.41 -15.04 -18.72
C TYR A 219 -2.58 -14.98 -20.23
N ASP A 220 -3.47 -14.10 -20.72
CA ASP A 220 -3.82 -13.96 -22.14
C ASP A 220 -4.23 -15.30 -22.78
N VAL A 221 -5.11 -16.03 -22.11
CA VAL A 221 -5.64 -17.34 -22.58
C VAL A 221 -7.16 -17.28 -22.79
N PRO A 222 -7.74 -18.17 -23.61
CA PRO A 222 -9.20 -18.27 -23.72
C PRO A 222 -9.86 -18.61 -22.38
N GLU A 223 -11.05 -18.07 -22.11
CA GLU A 223 -11.77 -18.32 -20.85
C GLU A 223 -12.09 -19.80 -20.63
N GLU A 224 -12.34 -20.53 -21.72
CA GLU A 224 -12.61 -21.97 -21.71
C GLU A 224 -11.40 -22.80 -21.25
N ALA A 225 -10.19 -22.27 -21.38
CA ALA A 225 -8.96 -22.92 -20.93
C ALA A 225 -8.76 -22.84 -19.41
N VAL A 226 -9.55 -21.99 -18.73
CA VAL A 226 -9.47 -21.78 -17.29
C VAL A 226 -10.56 -22.57 -16.57
N ARG A 227 -10.16 -23.35 -15.58
CA ARG A 227 -11.06 -24.04 -14.65
C ARG A 227 -10.79 -23.57 -13.24
N LEU A 228 -11.84 -23.15 -12.55
CA LEU A 228 -11.81 -22.76 -11.15
C LEU A 228 -12.67 -23.73 -10.34
N ALA A 229 -12.13 -24.25 -9.25
CA ALA A 229 -12.85 -25.14 -8.35
C ALA A 229 -12.51 -24.83 -6.88
N PRO A 230 -13.49 -24.94 -5.96
CA PRO A 230 -13.20 -24.85 -4.54
C PRO A 230 -12.27 -26.00 -4.12
N VAL A 231 -11.30 -25.73 -3.23
CA VAL A 231 -10.40 -26.77 -2.73
C VAL A 231 -11.12 -27.59 -1.65
N PRO A 232 -11.29 -28.92 -1.79
CA PRO A 232 -11.96 -29.75 -0.79
C PRO A 232 -11.32 -29.62 0.59
N GLY A 233 -12.15 -29.49 1.63
CA GLY A 233 -11.68 -29.39 3.01
C GLY A 233 -11.13 -28.01 3.41
N HIS A 234 -11.17 -27.01 2.53
CA HIS A 234 -10.75 -25.64 2.82
C HIS A 234 -11.91 -24.63 2.71
N GLY A 235 -11.78 -23.50 3.41
CA GLY A 235 -12.73 -22.39 3.33
C GLY A 235 -12.64 -21.58 2.03
N PRO A 236 -13.47 -20.54 1.87
CA PRO A 236 -13.57 -19.74 0.64
C PRO A 236 -12.32 -18.89 0.34
N GLY A 237 -11.33 -18.88 1.23
CA GLY A 237 -10.03 -18.25 1.01
C GLY A 237 -9.10 -19.01 0.06
N ARG A 238 -9.53 -20.17 -0.47
CA ARG A 238 -8.73 -20.99 -1.40
C ARG A 238 -9.55 -21.45 -2.60
N ILE A 239 -9.03 -21.21 -3.79
CA ILE A 239 -9.61 -21.70 -5.06
C ILE A 239 -8.51 -22.40 -5.85
N ALA A 240 -8.76 -23.65 -6.25
CA ALA A 240 -7.91 -24.34 -7.22
C ALA A 240 -8.14 -23.74 -8.61
N VAL A 241 -7.04 -23.43 -9.30
CA VAL A 241 -7.04 -22.93 -10.66
C VAL A 241 -6.25 -23.89 -11.54
N CYS A 242 -6.82 -24.24 -12.69
CA CYS A 242 -6.17 -25.00 -13.73
C CYS A 242 -6.27 -24.18 -15.02
N VAL A 243 -5.12 -23.90 -15.63
CA VAL A 243 -5.00 -23.17 -16.89
C VAL A 243 -4.38 -24.14 -17.90
N ALA A 244 -5.15 -24.55 -18.90
CA ALA A 244 -4.75 -25.59 -19.86
C ALA A 244 -5.11 -25.22 -21.31
N PRO A 245 -4.50 -24.16 -21.89
CA PRO A 245 -4.77 -23.74 -23.26
C PRO A 245 -4.40 -24.81 -24.32
N VAL A 246 -3.35 -25.61 -24.10
CA VAL A 246 -2.97 -26.63 -25.10
C VAL A 246 -3.97 -27.79 -25.10
N GLU A 247 -4.46 -28.18 -23.93
CA GLU A 247 -5.51 -29.20 -23.82
C GLU A 247 -6.80 -28.75 -24.52
N LEU A 248 -7.17 -27.47 -24.39
CA LEU A 248 -8.32 -26.88 -25.09
C LEU A 248 -8.14 -27.00 -26.62
N LEU A 249 -7.00 -26.57 -27.14
CA LEU A 249 -6.70 -26.65 -28.58
C LEU A 249 -6.72 -28.10 -29.08
N ALA A 250 -6.18 -29.04 -28.32
CA ALA A 250 -6.20 -30.45 -28.67
C ALA A 250 -7.64 -31.00 -28.76
N ARG A 251 -8.53 -30.61 -27.82
CA ARG A 251 -9.95 -31.00 -27.87
C ARG A 251 -10.67 -30.41 -29.08
N GLN A 252 -10.40 -29.14 -29.40
CA GLN A 252 -10.99 -28.48 -30.57
C GLN A 252 -10.53 -29.12 -31.90
N GLN A 253 -9.29 -29.60 -31.95
CA GLN A 253 -8.75 -30.32 -33.13
C GLN A 253 -9.34 -31.72 -33.31
N HIS A 254 -9.67 -32.41 -32.21
CA HIS A 254 -10.29 -33.74 -32.24
C HIS A 254 -11.82 -33.70 -32.42
N GLN A 255 -12.42 -32.52 -32.30
CA GLN A 255 -13.82 -32.32 -32.68
C GLN A 255 -13.91 -32.47 -34.20
N GLU A 256 -14.59 -33.52 -34.67
CA GLU A 256 -14.71 -33.77 -36.10
C GLU A 256 -15.29 -32.53 -36.80
N PRO A 257 -14.76 -32.16 -37.98
CA PRO A 257 -15.22 -30.97 -38.71
C PRO A 257 -16.72 -31.01 -39.03
N GLY A 258 -17.33 -32.20 -39.07
CA GLY A 258 -18.78 -32.38 -39.22
C GLY A 258 -19.59 -31.83 -38.04
N ASP A 259 -19.12 -32.04 -36.80
CA ASP A 259 -19.80 -31.58 -35.59
C ASP A 259 -19.71 -30.06 -35.42
N GLN A 260 -18.58 -29.46 -35.83
CA GLN A 260 -18.44 -28.00 -35.84
C GLN A 260 -19.39 -27.34 -36.84
N LEU A 261 -19.57 -27.93 -38.03
CA LEU A 261 -20.49 -27.41 -39.03
C LEU A 261 -21.95 -27.57 -38.58
N ALA A 262 -22.30 -28.70 -37.98
CA ALA A 262 -23.62 -28.95 -37.43
C ALA A 262 -23.95 -27.96 -36.29
N ALA A 263 -23.01 -27.71 -35.39
CA ALA A 263 -23.19 -26.75 -34.29
C ALA A 263 -23.34 -25.29 -34.79
N LEU A 264 -22.55 -24.88 -35.79
CA LEU A 264 -22.67 -23.55 -36.42
C LEU A 264 -23.99 -23.39 -37.17
N TRP A 265 -24.44 -24.47 -37.85
CA TRP A 265 -25.72 -24.51 -38.53
C TRP A 265 -26.88 -24.37 -37.54
N ASP A 266 -26.90 -25.17 -36.47
CA ASP A 266 -27.92 -25.09 -35.43
C ASP A 266 -27.94 -23.73 -34.73
N ALA A 267 -26.78 -23.12 -34.47
CA ALA A 267 -26.71 -21.77 -33.90
C ALA A 267 -27.30 -20.70 -34.84
N LYS A 268 -27.15 -20.86 -36.16
CA LYS A 268 -27.69 -19.94 -37.17
C LYS A 268 -29.18 -20.16 -37.44
N VAL A 269 -29.64 -21.41 -37.42
CA VAL A 269 -31.03 -21.78 -37.75
C VAL A 269 -31.94 -21.68 -36.53
N SER A 270 -31.44 -21.98 -35.33
CA SER A 270 -32.21 -21.98 -34.08
C SER A 270 -32.20 -20.65 -33.34
N ALA A 271 -31.34 -19.70 -33.72
CA ALA A 271 -31.38 -18.37 -33.15
C ALA A 271 -32.74 -17.71 -33.48
N PRO A 272 -33.55 -17.32 -32.47
CA PRO A 272 -34.80 -16.65 -32.74
C PRO A 272 -34.49 -15.38 -33.53
N LYS A 273 -35.15 -15.20 -34.68
CA LYS A 273 -35.09 -13.98 -35.49
C LYS A 273 -35.30 -12.80 -34.55
N ALA A 274 -34.21 -12.11 -34.19
CA ALA A 274 -34.28 -10.91 -33.39
C ALA A 274 -35.19 -9.96 -34.17
N SER A 275 -36.35 -9.67 -33.60
CA SER A 275 -37.28 -8.70 -34.17
C SER A 275 -36.52 -7.39 -34.36
N PRO A 276 -36.69 -6.72 -35.51
CA PRO A 276 -35.95 -5.50 -35.80
C PRO A 276 -36.20 -4.50 -34.68
N ARG A 277 -35.15 -4.19 -33.91
CA ARG A 277 -35.17 -3.14 -32.90
C ARG A 277 -35.56 -1.85 -33.62
N ALA A 278 -36.77 -1.36 -33.35
CA ALA A 278 -37.20 -0.05 -33.79
C ALA A 278 -36.22 0.98 -33.22
N TRP A 279 -35.42 1.58 -34.10
CA TRP A 279 -34.58 2.72 -33.77
C TRP A 279 -35.49 3.89 -33.41
N SER A 280 -35.70 4.14 -32.11
CA SER A 280 -36.32 5.38 -31.66
C SER A 280 -35.25 6.47 -31.63
N TRP A 281 -35.41 7.47 -32.49
CA TRP A 281 -34.62 8.70 -32.43
C TRP A 281 -35.13 9.53 -31.25
N SER A 282 -34.43 9.48 -30.12
CA SER A 282 -34.67 10.41 -29.01
C SER A 282 -34.02 11.75 -29.35
N THR A 283 -34.84 12.68 -29.84
CA THR A 283 -34.47 14.07 -30.07
C THR A 283 -34.20 14.74 -28.72
N THR A 284 -32.92 14.85 -28.33
CA THR A 284 -32.52 15.60 -27.13
C THR A 284 -32.63 17.10 -27.42
N ALA A 285 -33.72 17.72 -26.98
CA ALA A 285 -33.87 19.17 -26.96
C ALA A 285 -32.96 19.75 -25.85
N SER A 286 -31.87 20.41 -26.26
CA SER A 286 -31.04 21.25 -25.39
C SER A 286 -31.82 22.48 -24.96
N ARG A 287 -32.18 22.56 -23.67
CA ARG A 287 -32.71 23.79 -23.06
C ARG A 287 -31.58 24.47 -22.30
N ARG A 288 -30.92 25.45 -22.95
CA ARG A 288 -30.10 26.46 -22.28
C ARG A 288 -31.01 27.35 -21.45
N THR A 289 -30.78 27.43 -20.15
CA THR A 289 -31.22 28.56 -19.33
C THR A 289 -29.97 29.26 -18.81
N ALA A 290 -29.83 30.51 -19.22
CA ALA A 290 -28.91 31.47 -18.64
C ALA A 290 -29.65 32.24 -17.53
N SER A 291 -29.01 32.36 -16.37
CA SER A 291 -29.12 33.48 -15.43
C SER A 291 -27.98 33.36 -14.41
#